data_AF-A0A7I9ZXT1-F1
#
_entry.id   AF-A0A7I9ZXT1-F1
#
_cell.length_a   1.000
_cell.length_b   1.000
_cell.length_c   1.000
_cell.angle_alpha   90.00
_cell.angle_beta   90.00
_cell.angle_gamma   90.00
#
_symmetry.space_group_name_H-M   'P 1'
#
loop_
_entity.id
_entity.type
_entity.pdbx_description
1 polymer ?
#
loop_
_entity_poly.entity_id
_entity_poly.type
_entity_poly.pdbx_seq_one_letter_code
_entity_poly.pdbx_strand_id
1 'polypeptide(L)'
;MPKLADLLCQSVNNSSDFDSTWYVRFAYNLHMDVSRAQKLFSDYGLGYIYASTGFVMPDTPHLRRKMVANFGACVVVTSDGDMWIRTPEHIGARNRKKAKHLDNAKRREIRKNEELFREEKRLNRLFKEGQTSPSPKRGGKANSHDDIGRYISIPEVRMENMEPRNINKFVQIRIHI
;
A
#
# COMPACT_ATOMS: atom_id res chain seq x y z
N MET A 1 8.79 -2.28 -46.58
CA MET A 1 9.85 -2.19 -45.56
C MET A 1 9.61 -3.30 -44.56
N PRO A 2 10.61 -4.16 -44.26
CA PRO A 2 10.48 -5.17 -43.22
C PRO A 2 10.24 -4.47 -41.86
N LYS A 3 9.33 -5.01 -41.05
CA LYS A 3 9.08 -4.47 -39.71
C LYS A 3 10.26 -4.85 -38.81
N LEU A 4 10.54 -4.05 -37.78
CA LEU A 4 11.60 -4.35 -36.80
C LEU A 4 11.48 -5.78 -36.22
N ALA A 5 10.24 -6.28 -36.09
CA ALA A 5 9.96 -7.65 -35.67
C ALA A 5 10.54 -8.72 -36.62
N ASP A 6 10.53 -8.47 -37.94
CA ASP A 6 11.03 -9.40 -38.96
C ASP A 6 12.56 -9.49 -38.95
N LEU A 7 13.25 -8.44 -38.48
CA LEU A 7 14.71 -8.37 -38.37
C LEU A 7 15.25 -9.06 -37.11
N LEU A 8 14.39 -9.40 -36.15
CA LEU A 8 14.75 -10.03 -34.88
C LEU A 8 14.60 -11.56 -34.90
N CYS A 9 13.99 -12.14 -35.94
CA CYS A 9 13.85 -13.59 -36.08
C CYS A 9 15.18 -14.20 -36.52
N GLN A 10 16.09 -14.45 -35.58
CA GLN A 10 17.14 -15.44 -35.80
C GLN A 10 16.44 -16.78 -35.95
N SER A 11 16.53 -17.41 -37.12
CA SER A 11 15.99 -18.76 -37.35
C SER A 11 16.72 -19.73 -36.43
N VAL A 12 16.12 -20.04 -35.29
CA VAL A 12 16.65 -21.05 -34.37
C VAL A 12 16.14 -22.39 -34.87
N ASN A 13 17.07 -23.31 -35.15
CA ASN A 13 16.72 -24.71 -35.41
C ASN A 13 16.03 -25.26 -34.15
N ASN A 14 14.69 -25.27 -34.14
CA ASN A 14 13.90 -25.98 -33.14
C ASN A 14 14.04 -27.49 -33.43
N SER A 15 15.17 -28.08 -33.08
CA SER A 15 15.48 -29.49 -33.33
C SER A 15 14.74 -30.46 -32.39
N SER A 16 13.84 -29.95 -31.56
CA SER A 16 13.06 -30.74 -30.60
C SER A 16 11.58 -30.62 -30.93
N ASP A 17 11.03 -31.67 -31.54
CA ASP A 17 9.59 -31.85 -31.62
C ASP A 17 9.07 -32.03 -30.19
N PHE A 18 8.44 -30.99 -29.65
CA PHE A 18 7.79 -31.04 -28.35
C PHE A 18 6.50 -31.86 -28.44
N ASP A 19 6.18 -32.60 -27.38
CA ASP A 19 4.93 -33.36 -27.31
C ASP A 19 3.71 -32.43 -27.42
N SER A 20 2.62 -32.95 -27.97
CA SER A 20 1.30 -32.33 -28.05
C SER A 20 0.85 -31.70 -26.72
N THR A 21 1.15 -32.36 -25.59
CA THR A 21 0.81 -31.89 -24.24
C THR A 21 1.54 -30.59 -23.89
N TRP A 22 2.77 -30.40 -24.39
CA TRP A 22 3.55 -29.18 -24.17
C TRP A 22 2.90 -28.00 -24.89
N TYR A 23 2.51 -28.16 -26.15
CA TYR A 23 1.84 -27.10 -26.92
C TYR A 23 0.49 -26.71 -26.33
N VAL A 24 -0.27 -27.67 -25.81
CA VAL A 24 -1.53 -27.40 -25.10
C VAL A 24 -1.27 -26.57 -23.84
N ARG A 25 -0.26 -26.91 -23.04
CA ARG A 25 0.13 -26.15 -21.84
C ARG A 25 0.63 -24.75 -22.20
N PHE A 26 1.43 -24.63 -23.26
CA PHE A 26 1.93 -23.36 -23.75
C PHE A 26 0.79 -22.42 -24.18
N ALA A 27 -0.14 -22.93 -24.98
CA ALA A 27 -1.33 -22.21 -25.44
C ALA A 27 -2.23 -21.80 -24.27
N TYR A 28 -2.46 -22.71 -23.32
CA TYR A 28 -3.23 -22.46 -22.10
C TYR A 28 -2.63 -21.30 -21.28
N ASN A 29 -1.31 -21.33 -21.05
CA ASN A 29 -0.61 -20.31 -20.27
C ASN A 29 -0.61 -18.93 -20.95
N LEU A 30 -0.71 -18.90 -22.28
CA LEU A 30 -0.80 -17.68 -23.07
C LEU A 30 -2.23 -17.21 -23.33
N HIS A 31 -3.24 -17.99 -22.92
CA HIS A 31 -4.66 -17.76 -23.19
C HIS A 31 -4.94 -17.55 -24.70
N MET A 32 -4.38 -18.42 -25.53
CA MET A 32 -4.54 -18.39 -26.99
C MET A 32 -4.83 -19.79 -27.55
N ASP A 33 -5.34 -19.83 -28.78
CA ASP A 33 -5.57 -21.08 -29.48
C ASP A 33 -4.27 -21.85 -29.73
N VAL A 34 -4.33 -23.17 -29.69
CA VAL A 34 -3.17 -24.06 -29.87
C VAL A 34 -2.47 -23.82 -31.20
N SER A 35 -3.23 -23.67 -32.29
CA SER A 35 -2.68 -23.40 -33.63
C SER A 35 -1.92 -22.07 -33.70
N ARG A 36 -2.45 -21.04 -33.04
CA ARG A 36 -1.82 -19.72 -32.96
C ARG A 36 -0.55 -19.76 -32.10
N ALA A 37 -0.59 -20.48 -30.98
CA ALA A 37 0.56 -20.67 -30.11
C ALA A 37 1.67 -21.46 -30.80
N GLN A 38 1.32 -22.53 -31.52
CA GLN A 38 2.26 -23.33 -32.30
C GLN A 38 2.96 -22.50 -33.37
N LYS A 39 2.21 -21.70 -34.13
CA LYS A 39 2.79 -20.79 -35.12
C LYS A 39 3.75 -19.80 -34.47
N LEU A 40 3.32 -19.16 -33.38
CA LEU A 40 4.15 -18.22 -32.63
C LEU A 40 5.44 -18.88 -32.11
N PHE A 41 5.36 -20.10 -31.61
CA PHE A 41 6.54 -20.83 -31.17
C PHE A 41 7.45 -21.25 -32.33
N SER A 42 6.88 -21.66 -33.46
CA SER A 42 7.63 -21.98 -34.67
C SER A 42 8.44 -20.80 -35.20
N ASP A 43 7.92 -19.57 -35.04
CA ASP A 43 8.55 -18.35 -35.54
C ASP A 43 9.76 -17.90 -34.68
N TYR A 44 9.75 -18.17 -33.36
CA TYR A 44 10.75 -17.66 -32.41
C TYR A 44 11.56 -18.75 -31.67
N GLY A 45 10.89 -19.80 -31.20
CA GLY A 45 11.52 -20.94 -30.53
C GLY A 45 11.91 -20.72 -29.07
N LEU A 46 12.95 -21.44 -28.65
CA LEU A 46 13.45 -21.48 -27.26
C LEU A 46 14.22 -20.21 -26.87
N GLY A 47 14.27 -19.91 -25.57
CA GLY A 47 15.00 -18.74 -25.05
C GLY A 47 14.27 -17.41 -25.24
N TYR A 48 12.95 -17.45 -25.38
CA TYR A 48 12.10 -16.28 -25.56
C TYR A 48 11.00 -16.16 -24.51
N ILE A 49 10.52 -14.93 -24.33
CA ILE A 49 9.41 -14.54 -23.47
C ILE A 49 8.22 -14.25 -24.37
N TYR A 50 7.11 -14.90 -24.09
CA TYR A 50 5.86 -14.82 -24.84
C TYR A 50 4.79 -14.13 -24.00
N ALA A 51 4.06 -13.20 -24.63
CA ALA A 51 2.89 -12.53 -24.04
C ALA A 51 1.60 -13.00 -24.72
N SER A 52 0.47 -12.94 -24.01
CA SER A 52 -0.85 -13.31 -24.53
C SER A 52 -1.26 -12.54 -25.80
N THR A 53 -0.75 -11.31 -25.94
CA THR A 53 -0.96 -10.46 -27.12
C THR A 53 -0.22 -10.97 -28.37
N GLY A 54 0.67 -11.96 -28.25
CA GLY A 54 1.54 -12.45 -29.33
C GLY A 54 2.85 -11.67 -29.47
N PHE A 55 3.19 -10.80 -28.51
CA PHE A 55 4.50 -10.15 -28.49
C PHE A 55 5.55 -11.10 -27.92
N VAL A 56 6.73 -11.13 -28.55
CA VAL A 56 7.83 -12.01 -28.20
C VAL A 56 9.12 -11.22 -28.05
N MET A 57 9.92 -11.53 -27.03
CA MET A 57 11.22 -10.89 -26.76
C MET A 57 12.24 -11.91 -26.27
N PRO A 58 13.54 -11.73 -26.56
CA PRO A 58 14.57 -12.63 -26.07
C PRO A 58 14.64 -12.61 -24.56
N ASP A 59 14.94 -13.78 -23.99
CA ASP A 59 14.88 -13.98 -22.55
C ASP A 59 16.06 -13.34 -21.82
N THR A 60 15.83 -12.16 -21.24
CA THR A 60 16.81 -11.48 -20.37
C THR A 60 16.16 -10.96 -19.08
N PRO A 61 16.90 -10.87 -17.95
CA PRO A 61 16.35 -10.37 -16.69
C PRO A 61 15.73 -8.97 -16.78
N HIS A 62 16.25 -8.12 -17.67
CA HIS A 62 15.70 -6.79 -17.92
C HIS A 62 14.40 -6.84 -18.72
N LEU A 63 14.37 -7.61 -19.81
CA LEU A 63 13.20 -7.72 -20.68
C LEU A 63 12.05 -8.47 -20.02
N ARG A 64 12.31 -9.51 -19.20
CA ARG A 64 11.29 -10.17 -18.36
C ARG A 64 10.47 -9.17 -17.55
N ARG A 65 11.15 -8.22 -16.90
CA ARG A 65 10.49 -7.18 -16.09
C ARG A 65 9.66 -6.23 -16.94
N LYS A 66 10.17 -5.82 -18.11
CA LYS A 66 9.46 -4.93 -19.02
C LYS A 66 8.23 -5.59 -19.65
N MET A 67 8.38 -6.83 -20.12
CA MET A 67 7.30 -7.63 -20.70
C MET A 67 6.15 -7.76 -19.69
N VAL A 68 6.46 -8.17 -18.46
CA VAL A 68 5.44 -8.37 -17.43
C VAL A 68 4.81 -7.04 -16.95
N ALA A 69 5.56 -5.94 -16.96
CA ALA A 69 5.03 -4.62 -16.63
C ALA A 69 4.04 -4.09 -17.70
N ASN A 70 4.28 -4.40 -18.97
CA ASN A 70 3.48 -3.88 -20.09
C ASN A 70 2.33 -4.82 -20.48
N PHE A 71 2.54 -6.13 -20.42
CA PHE A 71 1.62 -7.15 -20.93
C PHE A 71 1.01 -8.04 -19.83
N GLY A 72 1.40 -7.86 -18.56
CA GLY A 72 0.87 -8.65 -17.45
C GLY A 72 1.56 -10.01 -17.33
N ALA A 73 0.80 -11.10 -17.24
CA ALA A 73 1.40 -12.43 -17.14
C ALA A 73 2.10 -12.80 -18.46
N CYS A 74 3.36 -13.24 -18.38
CA CYS A 74 4.13 -13.68 -19.54
C CYS A 74 4.68 -15.09 -19.30
N VAL A 75 4.77 -15.88 -20.37
CA VAL A 75 5.36 -17.22 -20.36
C VAL A 75 6.82 -17.09 -20.80
N VAL A 76 7.73 -17.63 -20.00
CA VAL A 76 9.15 -17.71 -20.36
C VAL A 76 9.45 -19.14 -20.74
N VAL A 77 10.04 -19.32 -21.93
CA VAL A 77 10.53 -20.60 -22.40
C VAL A 77 12.04 -20.57 -22.34
N THR A 78 12.64 -21.42 -21.50
CA THR A 78 14.11 -21.49 -21.36
C THR A 78 14.75 -22.10 -22.60
N SER A 79 16.08 -21.97 -22.69
CA SER A 79 16.86 -22.67 -23.72
C SER A 79 16.76 -24.20 -23.63
N ASP A 80 16.39 -24.72 -22.45
CA ASP A 80 16.25 -26.15 -22.18
C ASP A 80 14.83 -26.68 -22.49
N GLY A 81 13.88 -25.81 -22.86
CA GLY A 81 12.49 -26.18 -23.15
C GLY A 81 11.53 -26.11 -21.97
N ASP A 82 12.01 -25.70 -20.79
CA ASP A 82 11.17 -25.49 -19.61
C ASP A 82 10.32 -24.24 -19.74
N MET A 83 9.07 -24.33 -19.28
CA MET A 83 8.13 -23.22 -19.27
C MET A 83 7.81 -22.78 -17.85
N TRP A 84 7.86 -21.47 -17.61
CA TRP A 84 7.37 -20.89 -16.35
C TRP A 84 6.70 -19.55 -16.58
N ILE A 85 5.74 -19.24 -15.71
CA ILE A 85 4.92 -18.04 -15.81
C ILE A 85 5.51 -16.95 -14.91
N ARG A 86 5.68 -15.75 -15.46
CA ARG A 86 5.88 -14.55 -14.65
C ARG A 86 4.64 -13.70 -14.63
N THR A 87 4.12 -13.55 -13.42
CA THR A 87 3.09 -12.58 -13.09
C THR A 87 3.73 -11.30 -12.54
N PRO A 88 2.98 -10.19 -12.51
CA PRO A 88 3.43 -8.95 -11.90
C PRO A 88 3.85 -9.07 -10.42
N GLU A 89 3.37 -10.09 -9.71
CA GLU A 89 3.74 -10.39 -8.32
C GLU A 89 5.21 -10.79 -8.17
N HIS A 90 5.75 -11.44 -9.21
CA HIS A 90 7.14 -11.83 -9.29
C HIS A 90 8.09 -10.65 -9.59
N ILE A 91 7.58 -9.49 -10.01
CA ILE A 91 8.40 -8.29 -10.20
C ILE A 91 8.59 -7.59 -8.84
N GLY A 92 9.77 -7.75 -8.25
CA GLY A 92 10.13 -7.08 -6.99
C GLY A 92 10.01 -5.56 -6.99
N ALA A 93 9.96 -4.88 -8.15
CA ALA A 93 9.82 -3.42 -8.23
C ALA A 93 8.45 -2.90 -7.74
N ARG A 94 7.34 -3.61 -8.04
CA ARG A 94 5.99 -3.24 -7.54
C ARG A 94 5.92 -3.44 -6.02
N ASN A 95 6.54 -4.51 -5.53
CA ASN A 95 6.65 -4.81 -4.10
C ASN A 95 7.54 -3.80 -3.37
N ARG A 96 8.64 -3.31 -3.97
CA ARG A 96 9.51 -2.28 -3.38
C ARG A 96 8.83 -0.93 -3.21
N LYS A 97 8.09 -0.44 -4.21
CA LYS A 97 7.33 0.83 -4.09
C LYS A 97 6.23 0.72 -3.03
N LYS A 98 5.47 -0.39 -3.05
CA LYS A 98 4.43 -0.67 -2.05
C LYS A 98 5.02 -0.78 -0.63
N ALA A 99 6.14 -1.48 -0.47
CA ALA A 99 6.86 -1.59 0.80
C ALA A 99 7.35 -0.23 1.31
N LYS A 100 7.94 0.62 0.43
CA LYS A 100 8.36 1.98 0.79
C LYS A 100 7.18 2.85 1.23
N HIS A 101 6.03 2.73 0.56
CA HIS A 101 4.83 3.46 0.94
C HIS A 101 4.30 3.03 2.31
N LEU A 102 4.30 1.72 2.58
CA LEU A 102 3.83 1.13 3.83
C LEU A 102 4.77 1.48 5.00
N ASP A 103 6.09 1.48 4.78
CA ASP A 103 7.07 1.96 5.74
C ASP A 103 6.87 3.45 6.07
N ASN A 104 6.67 4.30 5.06
CA ASN A 104 6.39 5.71 5.26
C ASN A 104 5.09 5.95 6.05
N ALA A 105 4.04 5.16 5.80
CA ALA A 105 2.77 5.27 6.53
C ALA A 105 2.97 4.94 8.03
N LYS A 106 3.66 3.82 8.32
CA LYS A 106 4.00 3.44 9.70
C LYS A 106 4.83 4.50 10.43
N ARG A 107 5.82 5.10 9.75
CA ARG A 107 6.64 6.18 10.34
C ARG A 107 5.82 7.43 10.67
N ARG A 108 4.82 7.77 9.84
CA ARG A 108 3.91 8.90 10.11
C ARG A 108 3.03 8.62 11.32
N GLU A 109 2.52 7.40 11.43
CA GLU A 109 1.71 6.96 12.58
C GLU A 109 2.51 7.04 13.88
N ILE A 110 3.75 6.50 13.89
CA ILE A 110 4.66 6.58 15.04
C ILE A 110 4.90 8.04 15.44
N ARG A 111 5.24 8.91 14.48
CA ARG A 111 5.48 10.34 14.76
C ARG A 111 4.26 11.03 15.37
N LYS A 112 3.08 10.78 14.82
CA LYS A 112 1.82 11.35 15.35
C LYS A 112 1.56 10.88 16.77
N ASN A 113 1.77 9.60 17.06
CA ASN A 113 1.60 9.05 18.41
C ASN A 113 2.63 9.62 19.40
N GLU A 114 3.87 9.83 18.98
CA GLU A 114 4.88 10.50 19.80
C GLU A 114 4.53 11.96 20.10
N GLU A 115 4.00 12.70 19.11
CA GLU A 115 3.55 14.09 19.28
C GLU A 115 2.38 14.16 20.27
N LEU A 116 1.36 13.30 20.09
CA LEU A 116 0.21 13.20 21.00
C LEU A 116 0.65 12.89 22.44
N PHE A 117 1.56 11.93 22.62
CA PHE A 117 2.08 11.60 23.94
C PHE A 117 2.87 12.74 24.61
N ARG A 118 3.60 13.53 23.82
CA ARG A 118 4.29 14.74 24.32
C ARG A 118 3.28 15.82 24.73
N GLU A 119 2.23 16.02 23.95
CA GLU A 119 1.17 16.97 24.27
C GLU A 119 0.39 16.56 25.52
N GLU A 120 0.01 15.28 25.65
CA GLU A 120 -0.64 14.75 26.85
C GLU A 120 0.24 14.94 28.10
N LYS A 121 1.55 14.66 28.00
CA LYS A 121 2.48 14.92 29.11
C LYS A 121 2.56 16.40 29.47
N ARG A 122 2.59 17.28 28.47
CA ARG A 122 2.62 18.74 28.67
C ARG A 122 1.33 19.23 29.34
N LEU A 123 0.16 18.80 28.87
CA LEU A 123 -1.13 19.15 29.45
C LEU A 123 -1.25 18.63 30.89
N ASN A 124 -0.88 17.38 31.13
CA ASN A 124 -0.87 16.81 32.47
C ASN A 124 0.08 17.56 33.43
N ARG A 125 1.24 18.01 32.96
CA ARG A 125 2.14 18.85 33.75
C ARG A 125 1.50 20.21 34.07
N LEU A 126 0.97 20.91 33.06
CA LEU A 126 0.28 22.20 33.24
C LEU A 126 -0.91 22.09 34.21
N PHE A 127 -1.68 21.01 34.11
CA PHE A 127 -2.80 20.74 35.01
C PHE A 127 -2.34 20.54 36.46
N LYS A 128 -1.32 19.71 36.68
CA LYS A 128 -0.73 19.50 38.03
C LYS A 128 -0.12 20.78 38.60
N GLU A 129 0.58 21.57 37.77
CA GLU A 129 1.15 22.86 38.18
C GLU A 129 0.05 23.88 38.55
N GLY A 130 -1.04 23.93 37.80
CA GLY A 130 -2.20 24.77 38.09
C GLY A 130 -2.92 24.40 39.40
N GLN A 131 -2.84 23.14 39.83
CA GLN A 131 -3.37 22.68 41.12
C GLN A 131 -2.45 23.03 42.31
N THR A 132 -1.13 22.99 42.13
CA THR A 132 -0.17 23.23 43.22
C THR A 132 0.19 24.71 43.40
N SER A 133 0.13 25.51 42.34
CA SER A 133 0.36 26.95 42.37
C SER A 133 -0.67 27.68 41.50
N PRO A 134 -1.90 27.89 42.02
CA PRO A 134 -2.94 28.60 41.28
C PRO A 134 -2.46 30.03 40.97
N SER A 135 -2.31 30.34 39.68
CA SER A 135 -1.96 31.69 39.22
C SER A 135 -2.94 32.14 38.12
N PRO A 136 -3.27 33.45 38.04
CA PRO A 136 -2.54 34.58 38.61
C PRO A 136 -2.84 34.82 40.08
N LYS A 137 -1.82 35.35 40.78
CA LYS A 137 -1.89 35.94 42.12
C LYS A 137 -3.23 36.65 42.31
N ARG A 138 -4.14 36.07 43.11
CA ARG A 138 -5.44 36.68 43.42
C ARG A 138 -5.24 37.91 44.30
N GLY A 139 -4.93 39.03 43.65
CA GLY A 139 -5.14 40.38 44.17
C GLY A 139 -6.59 40.86 44.01
N GLY A 140 -7.54 39.95 43.76
CA GLY A 140 -8.96 40.24 43.85
C GLY A 140 -9.46 39.82 45.23
N LYS A 141 -9.79 40.79 46.09
CA LYS A 141 -10.44 40.54 47.38
C LYS A 141 -11.75 39.79 47.14
N ALA A 142 -11.88 38.57 47.66
CA ALA A 142 -13.16 37.91 47.76
C ALA A 142 -14.01 38.72 48.76
N ASN A 143 -15.00 39.45 48.27
CA ASN A 143 -15.81 40.36 49.09
C ASN A 143 -17.10 39.70 49.62
N SER A 144 -17.31 38.40 49.43
CA SER A 144 -18.53 37.72 49.88
C SER A 144 -18.27 36.31 50.43
N HIS A 145 -19.10 35.90 51.40
CA HIS A 145 -19.06 34.58 52.02
C HIS A 145 -19.48 33.46 51.04
N ASP A 146 -20.20 33.81 49.97
CA ASP A 146 -20.66 32.89 48.92
C ASP A 146 -19.54 32.38 48.00
N ASP A 147 -18.37 33.03 48.01
CA ASP A 147 -17.21 32.66 47.17
C ASP A 147 -16.26 31.65 47.83
N ILE A 148 -16.48 31.29 49.10
CA ILE A 148 -15.57 30.42 49.88
C ILE A 148 -15.56 28.97 49.36
N GLY A 149 -16.65 28.51 48.71
CA GLY A 149 -16.74 27.16 48.14
C GLY A 149 -16.14 27.00 46.73
N ARG A 150 -15.81 28.09 46.03
CA ARG A 150 -15.33 28.03 44.63
C ARG A 150 -13.85 27.63 44.48
N TYR A 151 -13.12 27.44 45.58
CA TYR A 151 -11.68 27.15 45.61
C TYR A 151 -11.31 25.83 46.28
N ILE A 152 -12.28 24.95 46.52
CA ILE A 152 -11.99 23.62 47.09
C ILE A 152 -11.34 22.77 45.99
N SER A 153 -10.01 22.68 46.02
CA SER A 153 -9.24 21.66 45.32
C SER A 153 -9.56 20.30 45.94
N ILE A 154 -10.47 19.56 45.32
CA ILE A 154 -10.75 18.17 45.70
C ILE A 154 -9.47 17.36 45.45
N PRO A 155 -8.96 16.58 46.42
CA PRO A 155 -7.85 15.66 46.17
C PRO A 155 -8.28 14.62 45.12
N GLU A 156 -7.39 14.24 44.20
CA GLU A 156 -7.59 13.19 43.18
C GLU A 156 -8.43 13.56 41.93
N VAL A 157 -8.58 14.85 41.59
CA VAL A 157 -9.21 15.23 40.31
C VAL A 157 -8.28 14.91 39.14
N ARG A 158 -8.71 14.01 38.24
CA ARG A 158 -8.06 13.74 36.94
C ARG A 158 -8.66 14.66 35.87
N MET A 159 -7.90 14.94 34.81
CA MET A 159 -8.35 15.75 33.65
C MET A 159 -9.72 15.28 33.11
N GLU A 160 -9.93 13.96 33.02
CA GLU A 160 -11.17 13.30 32.57
C GLU A 160 -12.42 13.68 33.38
N ASN A 161 -12.28 14.16 34.61
CA ASN A 161 -13.39 14.56 35.47
C ASN A 161 -13.91 15.98 35.16
N MET A 162 -13.12 16.79 34.46
CA MET A 162 -13.42 18.19 34.14
C MET A 162 -13.67 18.43 32.64
N GLU A 163 -13.45 17.43 31.79
CA GLU A 163 -13.88 17.50 30.40
C GLU A 163 -15.42 17.54 30.34
N PRO A 164 -16.03 18.47 29.59
CA PRO A 164 -17.47 18.48 29.41
C PRO A 164 -17.87 17.18 28.72
N ARG A 165 -18.49 16.26 29.49
CA ARG A 165 -19.21 15.13 28.92
C ARG A 165 -20.32 15.72 28.05
N ASN A 166 -20.07 15.78 26.75
CA ASN A 166 -21.03 16.27 25.77
C ASN A 166 -22.29 15.40 25.81
N ILE A 167 -23.22 15.72 26.69
CA ILE A 167 -24.60 15.25 26.68
C ILE A 167 -25.38 16.37 26.00
N ASN A 168 -25.31 16.42 24.67
CA ASN A 168 -26.23 17.25 23.89
C ASN A 168 -27.65 16.67 24.04
N LYS A 169 -28.35 17.02 25.12
CA LYS A 169 -29.81 16.96 25.17
C LYS A 169 -30.31 18.23 24.48
N PHE A 170 -30.74 18.09 23.22
CA PHE A 170 -31.47 19.14 22.51
C PHE A 170 -32.62 19.64 23.39
N VAL A 171 -32.57 20.91 23.79
CA VAL A 171 -33.69 21.58 24.45
C VAL A 171 -34.75 21.82 23.38
N GLN A 172 -35.84 21.04 23.44
CA GLN A 172 -36.99 21.24 22.56
C GLN A 172 -37.80 22.41 23.11
N ILE A 173 -37.65 23.60 22.51
CA ILE A 173 -38.50 24.75 22.83
C ILE A 173 -39.82 24.55 22.07
N ARG A 174 -40.90 24.21 22.79
CA ARG A 174 -42.27 24.28 22.25
C ARG A 174 -42.77 25.71 22.36
N ILE A 175 -43.03 26.34 21.21
CA ILE A 175 -43.80 27.58 21.14
C ILE A 175 -45.26 27.18 20.95
N HIS A 176 -46.12 27.56 21.88
CA HIS A 176 -47.56 27.51 21.69
C HIS A 176 -47.99 28.75 20.92
N ILE A 177 -48.66 28.54 19.78
CA ILE A 177 -49.46 29.56 19.08
C ILE A 177 -50.87 29.44 19.62
#